data_AF-A0A7W0A3B7-F1
#
_entry.id   AF-A0A7W0A3B7-F1
#
_cell.length_a   1.000
_cell.length_b   1.000
_cell.length_c   1.000
_cell.angle_alpha   90.00
_cell.angle_beta   90.00
_cell.angle_gamma   90.00
#
_symmetry.space_group_name_H-M   'P 1'
#
loop_
_entity.id
_entity.type
_entity.pdbx_description
1 polymer ?
#
loop_
_entity_poly.entity_id
_entity_poly.type
_entity_poly.pdbx_seq_one_letter_code
_entity_poly.pdbx_strand_id
1 'polypeptide(L)'
;MVWRRIFNRDPEPEKPQDSTSRQDEEQGSHSAQPTANPPAWDEDQSTRSIPLHLRQALTQQRRSPETDDPQTRLATLRRRRAAALHDVEQGEQAQADDNPWRERAELLTESLETIESDRSEALNVADEPYHQVEPVPIRDLDVNVDNDIATVTFAIGNEPYRWEEPRDWAERGHHMIREDLVRTSGATDPLVPGDVPEDLRDPLRAHLDLSLFVLATDLRDRALNDEPFPTDFTLADLARPCPKCGGWTDALGHCQACARRNARIQQLDLERNRLLSERAEELEEKHRMAERLPIARRRLADIDTEIAGLEKSIHNTPKPSS
;
A
#
# COMPACT_ATOMS: atom_id res chain seq x y z
N MET A 1 -14.18 -10.76 19.71
CA MET A 1 -12.78 -11.24 19.81
C MET A 1 -12.56 -12.51 18.99
N VAL A 2 -12.62 -12.45 17.66
CA VAL A 2 -12.45 -13.63 16.78
C VAL A 2 -11.34 -13.43 15.72
N TRP A 3 -10.84 -12.19 15.56
CA TRP A 3 -9.88 -11.82 14.52
C TRP A 3 -8.40 -12.15 14.79
N ARG A 4 -8.03 -12.68 15.97
CA ARG A 4 -6.61 -12.92 16.33
C ARG A 4 -6.04 -14.29 15.95
N ARG A 5 -6.78 -15.17 15.27
CA ARG A 5 -6.34 -16.56 15.02
C ARG A 5 -5.96 -16.93 13.58
N ILE A 6 -6.15 -16.05 12.61
CA ILE A 6 -5.94 -16.41 11.19
C ILE A 6 -4.58 -15.93 10.64
N PHE A 7 -3.87 -15.00 11.30
CA PHE A 7 -2.66 -14.37 10.74
C PHE A 7 -1.36 -14.56 11.52
N ASN A 8 -1.30 -15.43 12.53
CA ASN A 8 -0.01 -15.79 13.14
C ASN A 8 0.70 -16.85 12.29
N ARG A 9 1.51 -16.38 11.35
CA ARG A 9 2.55 -17.19 10.68
C ARG A 9 3.78 -17.16 11.59
N ASP A 10 4.20 -18.32 12.09
CA ASP A 10 5.45 -18.45 12.84
C ASP A 10 6.64 -17.95 11.98
N PRO A 11 7.62 -17.23 12.56
CA PRO A 11 8.79 -16.77 11.82
C PRO A 11 9.72 -17.96 11.51
N GLU A 12 9.93 -18.25 10.23
CA GLU A 12 10.99 -19.15 9.78
C GLU A 12 12.38 -18.51 9.99
N PRO A 13 13.40 -19.30 10.37
CA PRO A 13 14.72 -18.79 10.68
C PRO A 13 15.53 -18.41 9.43
N GLU A 14 16.21 -17.26 9.55
CA GLU A 14 17.13 -16.67 8.59
C GLU A 14 18.20 -17.67 8.08
N LYS A 15 18.44 -17.66 6.76
CA LYS A 15 19.63 -18.26 6.16
C LYS A 15 20.62 -17.15 5.75
N PRO A 16 21.93 -17.39 5.84
CA PRO A 16 22.94 -16.35 5.66
C PRO A 16 23.09 -15.95 4.19
N GLN A 17 23.32 -14.65 4.01
CA GLN A 17 23.71 -14.00 2.76
C GLN A 17 25.09 -14.47 2.33
N ASP A 18 25.24 -14.83 1.06
CA ASP A 18 26.55 -14.98 0.42
C ASP A 18 26.68 -13.94 -0.69
N SER A 19 27.67 -13.09 -0.53
CA SER A 19 28.01 -11.97 -1.39
C SER A 19 28.82 -12.45 -2.59
N THR A 20 28.45 -12.03 -3.80
CA THR A 20 29.45 -11.92 -4.87
C THR A 20 29.16 -10.69 -5.73
N SER A 21 30.03 -9.70 -5.53
CA SER A 21 30.16 -8.46 -6.27
C SER A 21 30.48 -8.74 -7.74
N ARG A 22 29.85 -8.00 -8.65
CA ARG A 22 30.43 -7.67 -9.94
C ARG A 22 30.07 -6.23 -10.29
N GLN A 23 31.14 -5.44 -10.40
CA GLN A 23 31.18 -4.06 -10.85
C GLN A 23 30.69 -3.97 -12.29
N ASP A 24 30.08 -2.83 -12.65
CA ASP A 24 30.41 -2.08 -13.86
C ASP A 24 29.90 -0.63 -13.69
N GLU A 25 30.87 0.26 -13.49
CA GLU A 25 30.98 1.64 -13.99
C GLU A 25 30.56 1.71 -15.48
N GLU A 26 30.03 2.77 -16.11
CA GLU A 26 30.11 4.20 -15.87
C GLU A 26 29.14 4.89 -16.87
N GLN A 27 28.53 6.00 -16.42
CA GLN A 27 28.37 7.29 -17.12
C GLN A 27 27.68 7.40 -18.50
N GLY A 28 26.81 8.42 -18.58
CA GLY A 28 26.99 9.45 -19.61
C GLY A 28 25.75 9.84 -20.42
N SER A 29 25.06 10.84 -19.92
CA SER A 29 24.09 11.72 -20.59
C SER A 29 24.52 12.22 -21.99
N HIS A 30 23.56 12.49 -22.90
CA HIS A 30 23.25 13.84 -23.43
C HIS A 30 22.23 13.82 -24.59
N SER A 31 21.33 14.81 -24.56
CA SER A 31 20.30 15.16 -25.54
C SER A 31 20.86 15.77 -26.83
N ALA A 32 20.21 15.51 -27.99
CA ALA A 32 19.88 16.50 -29.04
C ALA A 32 19.20 15.84 -30.26
N GLN A 33 18.02 16.35 -30.66
CA GLN A 33 17.54 16.39 -32.06
C GLN A 33 17.99 17.77 -32.64
N PRO A 34 18.02 18.07 -33.98
CA PRO A 34 17.04 17.67 -35.02
C PRO A 34 17.55 17.56 -36.49
N THR A 35 16.59 17.32 -37.42
CA THR A 35 16.50 17.79 -38.84
C THR A 35 16.68 16.81 -40.03
N ALA A 36 15.64 16.87 -40.90
CA ALA A 36 15.59 16.93 -42.37
C ALA A 36 16.06 15.76 -43.29
N ASN A 37 15.11 15.31 -44.13
CA ASN A 37 15.17 14.45 -45.34
C ASN A 37 16.16 14.92 -46.45
N PRO A 38 16.27 14.20 -47.61
CA PRO A 38 16.84 12.87 -47.92
C PRO A 38 17.96 13.00 -49.01
N PRO A 39 18.56 11.90 -49.53
CA PRO A 39 18.27 11.60 -50.95
C PRO A 39 18.32 10.10 -51.33
N ALA A 40 17.80 9.85 -52.53
CA ALA A 40 17.79 8.60 -53.30
C ALA A 40 19.17 7.94 -53.45
N TRP A 41 19.22 6.64 -53.74
CA TRP A 41 19.86 5.98 -54.89
C TRP A 41 19.75 4.43 -54.73
N ASP A 42 19.58 3.77 -55.88
CA ASP A 42 19.98 2.40 -56.21
C ASP A 42 19.10 1.19 -55.84
N GLU A 43 18.28 0.82 -56.83
CA GLU A 43 18.18 -0.55 -57.31
C GLU A 43 19.58 -1.08 -57.69
N ASP A 44 20.15 -2.02 -56.94
CA ASP A 44 20.48 -3.35 -57.46
C ASP A 44 20.96 -4.30 -56.34
N GLN A 45 20.47 -5.54 -56.41
CA GLN A 45 21.03 -6.78 -55.85
C GLN A 45 21.80 -6.73 -54.52
N SER A 46 21.13 -7.15 -53.44
CA SER A 46 21.76 -8.13 -52.56
C SER A 46 20.75 -9.20 -52.16
N THR A 47 21.18 -10.44 -52.36
CA THR A 47 20.61 -11.64 -51.78
C THR A 47 20.24 -11.35 -50.33
N ARG A 48 18.94 -11.22 -50.04
CA ARG A 48 18.44 -11.18 -48.66
C ARG A 48 18.86 -12.49 -48.01
N SER A 49 20.02 -12.48 -47.38
CA SER A 49 20.48 -13.55 -46.53
C SER A 49 19.47 -13.60 -45.40
N ILE A 50 18.61 -14.62 -45.45
CA ILE A 50 17.66 -14.88 -44.37
C ILE A 50 18.49 -14.94 -43.09
N PRO A 51 18.22 -14.07 -42.09
CA PRO A 51 18.95 -14.07 -40.83
C PRO A 51 19.02 -15.48 -40.24
N LEU A 52 20.18 -15.86 -39.69
CA LEU A 52 20.43 -17.23 -39.21
C LEU A 52 19.33 -17.78 -38.27
N HIS A 53 18.76 -16.92 -37.43
CA HIS A 53 17.66 -17.28 -36.53
C HIS A 53 16.34 -17.54 -37.28
N LEU A 54 16.04 -16.81 -38.36
CA LEU A 54 14.89 -17.06 -39.23
C LEU A 54 15.09 -18.30 -40.11
N ARG A 55 16.32 -18.58 -40.53
CA ARG A 55 16.70 -19.83 -41.22
C ARG A 55 16.59 -21.04 -40.30
N GLN A 56 16.93 -20.89 -39.02
CA GLN A 56 16.72 -21.90 -37.99
C GLN A 56 15.24 -22.08 -37.66
N ALA A 57 14.45 -21.01 -37.56
CA ALA A 57 13.00 -21.11 -37.36
C ALA A 57 12.29 -21.79 -38.54
N LEU A 58 12.70 -21.49 -39.78
CA LEU A 58 12.15 -22.12 -40.98
C LEU A 58 12.61 -23.58 -41.16
N THR A 59 13.82 -23.95 -40.73
CA THR A 59 14.27 -25.36 -40.71
C THR A 59 13.67 -26.14 -39.54
N GLN A 60 13.36 -25.51 -38.42
CA GLN A 60 12.57 -26.09 -37.32
C GLN A 60 11.09 -26.27 -37.72
N GLN A 61 10.50 -25.34 -38.48
CA GLN A 61 9.16 -25.49 -39.05
C GLN A 61 9.10 -26.53 -40.18
N ARG A 62 10.19 -26.77 -40.93
CA ARG A 62 10.27 -27.80 -41.98
C ARG A 62 10.62 -29.20 -41.47
N ARG A 63 10.96 -29.37 -40.19
CA ARG A 63 10.88 -30.69 -39.55
C ARG A 63 9.40 -30.97 -39.28
N SER A 64 8.73 -31.48 -40.31
CA SER A 64 7.49 -32.23 -40.12
C SER A 64 7.69 -33.24 -38.99
N PRO A 65 6.73 -33.40 -38.07
CA PRO A 65 6.77 -34.44 -37.05
C PRO A 65 6.39 -35.77 -37.72
N GLU A 66 7.22 -36.23 -38.65
CA GLU A 66 7.09 -37.58 -39.19
C GLU A 66 7.71 -38.52 -38.18
N THR A 67 6.82 -39.29 -37.54
CA THR A 67 6.99 -40.23 -36.43
C THR A 67 6.98 -39.63 -35.02
N ASP A 68 5.97 -38.82 -34.67
CA ASP A 68 5.45 -38.92 -33.30
C ASP A 68 4.92 -40.34 -33.14
N ASP A 69 5.61 -41.13 -32.30
CA ASP A 69 5.14 -42.45 -31.89
C ASP A 69 3.66 -42.34 -31.47
N PRO A 70 2.76 -43.14 -32.07
CA PRO A 70 1.32 -43.00 -31.83
C PRO A 70 0.95 -43.17 -30.35
N GLN A 71 1.77 -43.87 -29.55
CA GLN A 71 1.59 -43.97 -28.11
C GLN A 71 1.92 -42.66 -27.39
N THR A 72 3.01 -41.99 -27.76
CA THR A 72 3.39 -40.66 -27.23
C THR A 72 2.36 -39.58 -27.56
N ARG A 73 1.81 -39.60 -28.79
CA ARG A 73 0.71 -38.71 -29.20
C ARG A 73 -0.57 -38.98 -28.40
N LEU A 74 -0.93 -40.25 -28.21
CA LEU A 74 -2.08 -40.66 -27.40
C LEU A 74 -1.94 -40.22 -25.94
N ALA A 75 -0.76 -40.38 -25.34
CA ALA A 75 -0.47 -39.91 -23.98
C ALA A 75 -0.63 -38.38 -23.84
N THR A 76 -0.20 -37.63 -24.86
CA THR A 76 -0.38 -36.17 -24.89
C THR A 76 -1.84 -35.77 -25.02
N LEU A 77 -2.62 -36.44 -25.87
CA LEU A 77 -4.06 -36.22 -25.98
C LEU A 77 -4.80 -36.53 -24.67
N ARG A 78 -4.43 -37.62 -23.97
CA ARG A 78 -5.01 -37.95 -22.67
C ARG A 78 -4.72 -36.90 -21.60
N ARG A 79 -3.51 -36.32 -21.57
CA ARG A 79 -3.19 -35.18 -20.68
C ARG A 79 -4.05 -33.95 -21.01
N ARG A 80 -4.20 -33.63 -22.30
CA ARG A 80 -5.07 -32.53 -22.75
C ARG A 80 -6.54 -32.78 -22.40
N ARG A 81 -7.02 -34.02 -22.49
CA ARG A 81 -8.35 -34.44 -22.06
C ARG A 81 -8.58 -34.18 -20.57
N ALA A 82 -7.62 -34.55 -19.72
CA ALA A 82 -7.70 -34.31 -18.28
C ALA A 82 -7.80 -32.81 -17.96
N ALA A 83 -6.99 -31.98 -18.63
CA ALA A 83 -7.09 -30.52 -18.49
C ALA A 83 -8.45 -29.96 -18.98
N ALA A 84 -8.97 -30.47 -20.10
CA ALA A 84 -10.28 -30.06 -20.61
C ALA A 84 -11.43 -30.48 -19.68
N LEU A 85 -11.34 -31.66 -19.03
CA LEU A 85 -12.29 -32.09 -18.01
C LEU A 85 -12.27 -31.17 -16.80
N HIS A 86 -11.09 -30.81 -16.30
CA HIS A 86 -10.97 -29.85 -15.21
C HIS A 86 -11.60 -28.50 -15.57
N ASP A 87 -11.39 -27.98 -16.79
CA ASP A 87 -12.02 -26.75 -17.25
C ASP A 87 -13.56 -26.86 -17.29
N VAL A 88 -14.11 -28.02 -17.67
CA VAL A 88 -15.56 -28.30 -17.64
C VAL A 88 -16.06 -28.33 -16.19
N GLU A 89 -15.39 -29.05 -15.30
CA GLU A 89 -15.75 -29.14 -13.88
C GLU A 89 -15.78 -27.76 -13.22
N GLN A 90 -14.76 -26.91 -13.47
CA GLN A 90 -14.72 -25.54 -12.95
C GLN A 90 -15.87 -24.69 -13.51
N GLY A 91 -16.16 -24.80 -14.81
CA GLY A 91 -17.26 -24.06 -15.43
C GLY A 91 -18.64 -24.50 -14.91
N GLU A 92 -18.83 -25.80 -14.65
CA GLU A 92 -20.05 -26.33 -14.04
C GLU A 92 -20.20 -25.89 -12.58
N GLN A 93 -19.11 -25.95 -11.82
CA GLN A 93 -19.08 -25.45 -10.44
C GLN A 93 -19.40 -23.95 -10.39
N ALA A 94 -18.89 -23.14 -11.33
CA ALA A 94 -19.20 -21.72 -11.39
C ALA A 94 -20.70 -21.44 -11.69
N GLN A 95 -21.37 -22.31 -12.44
CA GLN A 95 -22.81 -22.21 -12.72
C GLN A 95 -23.71 -22.75 -11.59
N ALA A 96 -23.17 -23.57 -10.69
CA ALA A 96 -23.92 -24.07 -9.55
C ALA A 96 -24.38 -22.92 -8.63
N ASP A 97 -25.55 -23.08 -8.02
CA ASP A 97 -26.10 -22.08 -7.10
C ASP A 97 -25.25 -21.93 -5.84
N ASP A 98 -24.71 -23.04 -5.35
CA ASP A 98 -23.81 -23.17 -4.21
C ASP A 98 -22.39 -23.44 -4.74
N ASN A 99 -21.53 -22.42 -4.68
CA ASN A 99 -20.21 -22.47 -5.30
C ASN A 99 -19.19 -21.60 -4.55
N PRO A 100 -17.89 -21.93 -4.63
CA PRO A 100 -16.89 -21.31 -3.77
C PRO A 100 -16.69 -19.81 -4.03
N TRP A 101 -16.88 -19.33 -5.27
CA TRP A 101 -16.81 -17.89 -5.56
C TRP A 101 -17.96 -17.13 -4.90
N ARG A 102 -19.16 -17.71 -4.89
CA ARG A 102 -20.32 -17.13 -4.23
C ARG A 102 -20.13 -17.11 -2.72
N GLU A 103 -19.70 -18.23 -2.13
CA GLU A 103 -19.37 -18.30 -0.69
C GLU A 103 -18.35 -17.22 -0.30
N ARG A 104 -17.26 -17.08 -1.06
CA ARG A 104 -16.26 -16.03 -0.82
C ARG A 104 -16.85 -14.62 -0.97
N ALA A 105 -17.66 -14.37 -2.00
CA ALA A 105 -18.32 -13.08 -2.20
C ALA A 105 -19.32 -12.74 -1.07
N GLU A 106 -19.97 -13.76 -0.49
CA GLU A 106 -20.85 -13.62 0.68
C GLU A 106 -20.05 -13.27 1.93
N LEU A 107 -18.94 -13.94 2.21
CA LEU A 107 -18.02 -13.59 3.31
C LEU A 107 -17.47 -12.15 3.20
N LEU A 108 -17.14 -11.71 1.97
CA LEU A 108 -16.73 -10.34 1.70
C LEU A 108 -17.87 -9.35 1.95
N THR A 109 -19.11 -9.75 1.68
CA THR A 109 -20.31 -8.93 1.94
C THR A 109 -20.53 -8.75 3.44
N GLU A 110 -20.42 -9.82 4.25
CA GLU A 110 -20.50 -9.74 5.71
C GLU A 110 -19.39 -8.84 6.30
N SER A 111 -18.18 -8.93 5.72
CA SER A 111 -17.05 -8.08 6.12
C SER A 111 -17.31 -6.60 5.78
N LEU A 112 -17.88 -6.33 4.61
CA LEU A 112 -18.30 -4.98 4.21
C LEU A 112 -19.36 -4.39 5.16
N GLU A 113 -20.35 -5.17 5.58
CA GLU A 113 -21.36 -4.73 6.55
C GLU A 113 -20.72 -4.29 7.88
N THR A 114 -19.71 -5.02 8.35
CA THR A 114 -18.96 -4.66 9.56
C THR A 114 -18.21 -3.34 9.38
N ILE A 115 -17.51 -3.17 8.24
CA ILE A 115 -16.78 -1.92 7.94
C ILE A 115 -17.73 -0.73 7.80
N GLU A 116 -18.91 -0.92 7.20
CA GLU A 116 -19.92 0.12 7.08
C GLU A 116 -20.53 0.52 8.44
N SER A 117 -20.73 -0.45 9.33
CA SER A 117 -21.12 -0.19 10.72
C SER A 117 -20.06 0.63 11.45
N ASP A 118 -18.79 0.20 11.45
CA ASP A 118 -17.66 0.90 12.07
C ASP A 118 -17.52 2.34 11.52
N ARG A 119 -17.73 2.50 10.21
CA ARG A 119 -17.67 3.81 9.56
C ARG A 119 -18.82 4.71 10.02
N SER A 120 -20.02 4.17 10.14
CA SER A 120 -21.17 4.92 10.63
C SER A 120 -20.96 5.37 12.08
N GLU A 121 -20.37 4.51 12.92
CA GLU A 121 -20.00 4.84 14.29
C GLU A 121 -18.93 5.94 14.33
N ALA A 122 -17.87 5.82 13.51
CA ALA A 122 -16.81 6.82 13.43
C ALA A 122 -17.28 8.18 12.91
N LEU A 123 -18.37 8.23 12.12
CA LEU A 123 -18.98 9.48 11.67
C LEU A 123 -19.81 10.16 12.75
N ASN A 124 -20.31 9.40 13.73
CA ASN A 124 -21.03 9.98 14.85
C ASN A 124 -20.06 10.78 15.72
N VAL A 125 -20.35 12.07 15.87
CA VAL A 125 -19.54 12.96 16.69
C VAL A 125 -20.06 12.88 18.12
N ALA A 126 -19.40 12.09 18.96
CA ALA A 126 -19.58 12.19 20.39
C ALA A 126 -18.86 13.44 20.91
N ASP A 127 -19.44 14.07 21.93
CA ASP A 127 -18.76 15.13 22.67
C ASP A 127 -17.59 14.50 23.43
N GLU A 128 -16.39 14.99 23.14
CA GLU A 128 -15.19 14.66 23.89
C GLU A 128 -15.23 15.39 25.24
N PRO A 129 -14.76 14.73 26.32
CA PRO A 129 -14.71 15.38 27.61
C PRO A 129 -13.75 16.58 27.57
N TYR A 130 -14.17 17.66 28.21
CA TYR A 130 -13.47 18.93 28.21
C TYR A 130 -13.36 19.45 29.65
N HIS A 131 -12.18 19.95 30.00
CA HIS A 131 -11.96 20.74 31.21
C HIS A 131 -11.27 22.03 30.82
N GLN A 132 -11.75 23.14 31.36
CA GLN A 132 -11.20 24.46 31.06
C GLN A 132 -9.88 24.65 31.82
N VAL A 133 -8.86 25.16 31.13
CA VAL A 133 -7.57 25.52 31.74
C VAL A 133 -7.55 27.01 32.05
N GLU A 134 -6.93 27.38 33.17
CA GLU A 134 -6.80 28.79 33.57
C GLU A 134 -5.93 29.58 32.58
N PRO A 135 -6.26 30.85 32.30
CA PRO A 135 -5.52 31.69 31.35
C PRO A 135 -4.24 32.25 31.98
N VAL A 136 -3.28 31.37 32.27
CA VAL A 136 -1.95 31.76 32.77
C VAL A 136 -1.14 32.35 31.62
N PRO A 137 -0.61 33.58 31.72
CA PRO A 137 0.15 34.20 30.64
C PRO A 137 1.42 33.40 30.27
N ILE A 138 1.68 33.28 28.97
CA ILE A 138 2.96 32.81 28.44
C ILE A 138 3.85 34.03 28.19
N ARG A 139 5.05 34.02 28.77
CA ARG A 139 5.97 35.17 28.79
C ARG A 139 7.37 34.76 28.35
N ASP A 140 8.22 35.78 28.20
CA ASP A 140 9.65 35.62 27.94
C ASP A 140 9.92 34.73 26.71
N LEU A 141 9.11 34.92 25.66
CA LEU A 141 9.28 34.23 24.38
C LEU A 141 10.60 34.66 23.76
N ASP A 142 11.53 33.72 23.61
CA ASP A 142 12.81 33.94 22.98
C ASP A 142 13.17 32.73 22.09
N VAL A 143 13.67 33.02 20.90
CA VAL A 143 14.16 32.01 19.96
C VAL A 143 15.53 32.45 19.48
N ASN A 144 16.53 31.64 19.78
CA ASN A 144 17.89 31.86 19.33
C ASN A 144 18.26 30.78 18.30
N VAL A 145 18.71 31.20 17.12
CA VAL A 145 19.21 30.30 16.08
C VAL A 145 20.71 30.55 15.93
N ASP A 146 21.53 29.64 16.46
CA ASP A 146 22.99 29.69 16.36
C ASP A 146 23.51 28.46 15.65
N ASN A 147 24.37 28.65 14.64
CA ASN A 147 24.94 27.58 13.80
C ASN A 147 23.87 26.59 13.28
N ASP A 148 22.77 27.12 12.75
CA ASP A 148 21.59 26.37 12.26
C ASP A 148 20.80 25.58 13.31
N ILE A 149 21.14 25.67 14.60
CA ILE A 149 20.44 25.01 15.70
C ILE A 149 19.50 26.02 16.37
N ALA A 150 18.19 25.74 16.34
CA ALA A 150 17.22 26.55 17.06
C ALA A 150 17.10 26.13 18.54
N THR A 151 17.13 27.12 19.43
CA THR A 151 16.73 27.01 20.83
C THR A 151 15.51 27.89 21.05
N VAL A 152 14.44 27.31 21.59
CA VAL A 152 13.19 27.99 21.91
C VAL A 152 12.99 27.99 23.42
N THR A 153 12.75 29.16 24.00
CA THR A 153 12.47 29.32 25.43
C THR A 153 11.25 30.18 25.66
N PHE A 154 10.48 29.84 26.69
CA PHE A 154 9.37 30.64 27.20
C PHE A 154 9.01 30.21 28.63
N ALA A 155 8.21 31.01 29.32
CA ALA A 155 7.71 30.71 30.66
C ALA A 155 6.18 30.71 30.71
N ILE A 156 5.59 29.77 31.46
CA ILE A 156 4.15 29.75 31.76
C ILE A 156 3.99 29.90 33.26
N GLY A 157 3.48 31.05 33.70
CA GLY A 157 3.46 31.39 35.13
C GLY A 157 4.87 31.45 35.70
N ASN A 158 5.21 30.51 36.58
CA ASN A 158 6.56 30.39 37.18
C ASN A 158 7.40 29.25 36.58
N GLU A 159 6.87 28.53 35.58
CA GLU A 159 7.52 27.34 35.02
C GLU A 159 8.26 27.71 33.71
N PRO A 160 9.60 27.64 33.68
CA PRO A 160 10.37 27.87 32.47
C PRO A 160 10.44 26.60 31.60
N TYR A 161 10.30 26.79 30.30
CA TYR A 161 10.42 25.73 29.32
C TYR A 161 11.53 26.01 28.31
N ARG A 162 12.14 24.93 27.82
CA ARG A 162 13.20 24.99 26.82
C ARG A 162 13.10 23.82 25.87
N TRP A 163 13.17 24.12 24.58
CA TRP A 163 13.32 23.16 23.50
C TRP A 163 14.57 23.48 22.69
N GLU A 164 15.23 22.43 22.21
CA GLU A 164 16.44 22.53 21.41
C GLU A 164 16.34 21.58 20.23
N GLU A 165 16.81 22.01 19.06
CA GLU A 165 17.04 21.09 17.95
C GLU A 165 18.23 20.18 18.30
N PRO A 166 18.09 18.86 18.14
CA PRO A 166 19.20 17.94 18.33
C PRO A 166 20.37 18.32 17.44
N ARG A 167 21.57 18.29 18.02
CA ARG A 167 22.81 18.47 17.27
C ARG A 167 23.24 17.14 16.65
N ASP A 168 22.46 16.61 15.70
CA ASP A 168 22.88 15.42 14.96
C ASP A 168 23.57 15.80 13.66
N TRP A 169 24.91 15.78 13.70
CA TRP A 169 25.83 16.06 12.61
C TRP A 169 26.12 14.79 11.81
N ALA A 170 25.10 13.98 11.53
CA ALA A 170 25.28 12.83 10.65
C ALA A 170 25.43 13.31 9.20
N GLU A 171 26.66 13.30 8.69
CA GLU A 171 27.04 13.46 7.28
C GLU A 171 26.25 12.49 6.37
N ARG A 172 24.99 12.81 6.07
CA ARG A 172 24.24 12.22 4.97
C ARG A 172 24.13 13.28 3.88
N GLY A 173 25.07 13.21 2.94
CA GLY A 173 25.11 13.93 1.67
C GLY A 173 24.11 15.09 1.47
N HIS A 174 24.63 16.32 1.56
CA HIS A 174 24.10 17.56 0.96
C HIS A 174 22.66 18.01 1.25
N HIS A 175 21.88 17.32 2.08
CA HIS A 175 20.57 17.79 2.53
C HIS A 175 20.52 17.90 4.05
N MET A 176 20.58 19.13 4.55
CA MET A 176 20.27 19.44 5.94
C MET A 176 18.75 19.29 6.12
N ILE A 177 18.33 18.16 6.69
CA ILE A 177 16.95 17.99 7.17
C ILE A 177 16.97 18.47 8.62
N ARG A 178 16.22 19.55 8.93
CA ARG A 178 16.04 19.99 10.31
C ARG A 178 15.24 18.93 11.06
N GLU A 179 15.75 18.50 12.21
CA GLU A 179 15.06 17.55 13.07
C GLU A 179 13.98 18.23 13.93
N ASP A 180 13.17 17.41 14.59
CA ASP A 180 12.15 17.90 15.52
C ASP A 180 12.78 18.45 16.81
N LEU A 181 12.18 19.50 17.35
CA LEU A 181 12.57 20.08 18.64
C LEU A 181 12.41 19.07 19.78
N VAL A 182 13.41 18.97 20.65
CA VAL A 182 13.35 18.14 21.85
C VAL A 182 13.26 19.02 23.08
N ARG A 183 12.30 18.72 23.97
CA ARG A 183 12.17 19.43 25.25
C ARG A 183 13.33 19.08 26.17
N THR A 184 14.13 20.08 26.55
CA THR A 184 15.26 19.93 27.48
C THR A 184 14.92 20.41 28.90
N SER A 185 13.89 21.26 29.06
CA SER A 185 13.41 21.74 30.36
C SER A 185 11.90 22.01 30.37
N GLY A 186 11.31 21.95 31.57
CA GLY A 186 9.90 22.23 31.84
C GLY A 186 9.07 20.95 31.97
N ALA A 187 8.19 20.91 32.98
CA ALA A 187 7.30 19.78 33.24
C ALA A 187 5.85 20.23 33.07
N THR A 188 5.01 19.36 32.48
CA THR A 188 3.60 19.67 32.21
C THR A 188 2.70 19.42 33.41
N ASP A 189 3.13 18.60 34.38
CA ASP A 189 2.39 18.31 35.62
C ASP A 189 1.86 19.53 36.36
N PRO A 190 2.66 20.60 36.58
CA PRO A 190 2.21 21.79 37.29
C PRO A 190 1.15 22.59 36.52
N LEU A 191 0.99 22.36 35.21
CA LEU A 191 0.01 23.06 34.39
C LEU A 191 -1.39 22.45 34.48
N VAL A 192 -1.53 21.22 34.99
CA VAL A 192 -2.83 20.53 35.10
C VAL A 192 -3.53 21.00 36.38
N PRO A 193 -4.68 21.71 36.28
CA PRO A 193 -5.36 22.22 37.47
C PRO A 193 -5.75 21.12 38.47
N GLY A 194 -5.79 21.47 39.75
CA GLY A 194 -6.08 20.51 40.83
C GLY A 194 -7.53 20.02 40.86
N ASP A 195 -8.45 20.78 40.26
CA ASP A 195 -9.88 20.49 40.14
C ASP A 195 -10.24 19.61 38.93
N VAL A 196 -9.26 19.28 38.07
CA VAL A 196 -9.47 18.37 36.92
C VAL A 196 -9.84 16.97 37.44
N PRO A 197 -10.96 16.39 36.97
CA PRO A 197 -11.35 15.01 37.25
C PRO A 197 -10.23 14.01 36.96
N GLU A 198 -10.09 12.97 37.78
CA GLU A 198 -8.98 12.01 37.69
C GLU A 198 -8.84 11.35 36.31
N ASP A 199 -9.97 11.03 35.68
CA ASP A 199 -10.06 10.46 34.34
C ASP A 199 -9.60 11.40 33.22
N LEU A 200 -9.57 12.71 33.47
CA LEU A 200 -9.17 13.74 32.51
C LEU A 200 -7.75 14.28 32.74
N ARG A 201 -7.11 13.97 33.88
CA ARG A 201 -5.77 14.48 34.19
C ARG A 201 -4.73 14.02 33.18
N ASP A 202 -4.68 12.73 32.89
CA ASP A 202 -3.72 12.16 31.94
C ASP A 202 -3.99 12.60 30.49
N PRO A 203 -5.24 12.56 29.98
CA PRO A 203 -5.57 13.14 28.67
C PRO A 203 -5.21 14.62 28.53
N LEU A 204 -5.52 15.43 29.54
CA LEU A 204 -5.21 16.87 29.52
C LEU A 204 -3.70 17.10 29.55
N ARG A 205 -2.95 16.36 30.38
CA ARG A 205 -1.48 16.42 30.40
C ARG A 205 -0.90 16.10 29.03
N ALA A 206 -1.32 15.00 28.42
CA ALA A 206 -0.85 14.60 27.09
C ALA A 206 -1.19 15.63 26.01
N HIS A 207 -2.38 16.24 26.09
CA HIS A 207 -2.80 17.32 25.20
C HIS A 207 -1.90 18.56 25.36
N LEU A 208 -1.64 18.98 26.60
CA LEU A 208 -0.77 20.13 26.89
C LEU A 208 0.67 19.86 26.46
N ASP A 209 1.21 18.66 26.69
CA ASP A 209 2.54 18.25 26.21
C ASP A 209 2.67 18.45 24.69
N LEU A 210 1.68 17.98 23.93
CA LEU A 210 1.66 18.14 22.48
C LEU A 210 1.49 19.61 22.07
N SER A 211 0.59 20.33 22.73
CA SER A 211 0.29 21.73 22.40
C SER A 211 1.49 22.65 22.68
N LEU A 212 2.28 22.35 23.72
CA LEU A 212 3.54 23.03 24.01
C LEU A 212 4.60 22.76 22.94
N PHE A 213 4.71 21.50 22.47
CA PHE A 213 5.58 21.17 21.35
C PHE A 213 5.17 21.93 20.08
N VAL A 214 3.87 21.94 19.74
CA VAL A 214 3.35 22.69 18.59
C VAL A 214 3.63 24.18 18.71
N LEU A 215 3.46 24.77 19.90
CA LEU A 215 3.83 26.16 20.15
C LEU A 215 5.34 26.40 19.94
N ALA A 216 6.20 25.54 20.47
CA ALA A 216 7.64 25.68 20.32
C ALA A 216 8.07 25.63 18.85
N THR A 217 7.48 24.71 18.07
CA THR A 217 7.68 24.61 16.62
C THR A 217 7.18 25.86 15.89
N ASP A 218 5.98 26.37 16.21
CA ASP A 218 5.46 27.61 15.61
C ASP A 218 6.35 28.82 15.92
N LEU A 219 6.85 28.95 17.16
CA LEU A 219 7.76 30.03 17.54
C LEU A 219 9.09 29.95 16.77
N ARG A 220 9.66 28.74 16.62
CA ARG A 220 10.84 28.53 15.78
C ARG A 220 10.58 28.95 14.34
N ASP A 221 9.50 28.46 13.75
CA ASP A 221 9.19 28.69 12.34
C ASP A 221 8.90 30.17 12.09
N ARG A 222 8.23 30.87 13.01
CA ARG A 222 8.06 32.33 12.97
C ARG A 222 9.40 33.05 12.99
N ALA A 223 10.31 32.69 13.90
CA ALA A 223 11.62 33.31 13.99
C ALA A 223 12.44 33.11 12.70
N LEU A 224 12.37 31.92 12.09
CA LEU A 224 13.05 31.62 10.82
C LEU A 224 12.45 32.38 9.63
N ASN A 225 11.17 32.73 9.70
CA ASN A 225 10.44 33.44 8.65
C ASN A 225 10.32 34.96 8.90
N ASP A 226 11.03 35.50 9.90
CA ASP A 226 10.93 36.91 10.33
C ASP A 226 9.50 37.35 10.67
N GLU A 227 8.67 36.43 11.18
CA GLU A 227 7.30 36.70 11.61
C GLU A 227 7.24 37.11 13.09
N PRO A 228 6.31 38.02 13.47
CA PRO A 228 6.16 38.42 14.86
C PRO A 228 5.64 37.26 15.72
N PHE A 229 6.12 37.22 16.97
CA PHE A 229 5.60 36.32 17.99
C PHE A 229 4.19 36.74 18.44
N PRO A 230 3.35 35.78 18.87
CA PRO A 230 2.03 36.08 19.38
C PRO A 230 2.11 36.95 20.64
N THR A 231 1.29 38.00 20.69
CA THR A 231 1.11 38.85 21.89
C THR A 231 -0.09 38.36 22.70
N ASP A 232 -0.02 38.50 24.03
CA ASP A 232 -1.11 38.16 24.96
C ASP A 232 -1.56 36.69 24.94
N PHE A 233 -0.65 35.78 24.57
CA PHE A 233 -0.91 34.36 24.50
C PHE A 233 -0.93 33.72 25.90
N THR A 234 -1.88 32.81 26.16
CA THR A 234 -2.10 32.19 27.48
C THR A 234 -2.17 30.68 27.40
N LEU A 235 -2.05 30.01 28.55
CA LEU A 235 -2.23 28.57 28.68
C LEU A 235 -3.62 28.10 28.21
N ALA A 236 -4.67 28.92 28.39
CA ALA A 236 -6.01 28.61 27.89
C ALA A 236 -6.06 28.52 26.35
N ASP A 237 -5.16 29.23 25.65
CA ASP A 237 -5.07 29.19 24.19
C ASP A 237 -4.47 27.88 23.68
N LEU A 238 -3.72 27.16 24.51
CA LEU A 238 -3.22 25.81 24.24
C LEU A 238 -4.28 24.72 24.43
N ALA A 239 -5.47 25.06 24.93
CA ALA A 239 -6.51 24.09 25.31
C ALA A 239 -7.93 24.65 25.04
N ARG A 240 -8.12 25.34 23.91
CA ARG A 240 -9.44 25.86 23.52
C ARG A 240 -10.39 24.71 23.16
N PRO A 241 -11.71 24.85 23.36
CA PRO A 241 -12.66 23.82 22.97
C PRO A 241 -12.80 23.77 21.44
N CYS A 242 -12.82 22.56 20.90
CA CYS A 242 -13.01 22.30 19.49
C CYS A 242 -14.47 22.53 19.11
N PRO A 243 -14.78 23.36 18.09
CA PRO A 243 -16.16 23.64 17.70
C PRO A 243 -16.89 22.42 17.09
N LYS A 244 -16.17 21.33 16.78
CA LYS A 244 -16.74 20.13 16.17
C LYS A 244 -17.10 19.05 17.17
N CYS A 245 -16.21 18.76 18.12
CA CYS A 245 -16.35 17.63 19.05
C CYS A 245 -16.22 18.03 20.53
N GLY A 246 -16.10 19.32 20.86
CA GLY A 246 -15.99 19.80 22.25
C GLY A 246 -14.62 19.60 22.92
N GLY A 247 -13.81 18.63 22.48
CA GLY A 247 -12.48 18.35 23.03
C GLY A 247 -11.46 19.45 22.79
N TRP A 248 -10.21 19.28 23.22
CA TRP A 248 -9.21 20.35 23.13
C TRP A 248 -8.63 20.55 21.70
N THR A 249 -8.28 21.80 21.40
CA THR A 249 -7.45 22.19 20.25
C THR A 249 -6.07 22.63 20.71
N ASP A 250 -5.05 22.40 19.89
CA ASP A 250 -3.69 22.88 20.11
C ASP A 250 -3.55 24.39 19.87
N ALA A 251 -2.32 24.89 20.02
CA ALA A 251 -1.96 26.31 19.84
C ALA A 251 -2.36 26.89 18.47
N LEU A 252 -2.41 26.04 17.44
CA LEU A 252 -2.75 26.41 16.07
C LEU A 252 -4.24 26.16 15.74
N GLY A 253 -5.02 25.67 16.71
CA GLY A 253 -6.44 25.39 16.56
C GLY A 253 -6.75 24.01 15.96
N HIS A 254 -5.77 23.11 15.85
CA HIS A 254 -6.03 21.73 15.38
C HIS A 254 -6.53 20.86 16.53
N CYS A 255 -7.52 20.02 16.24
CA CYS A 255 -8.06 19.06 17.19
C CYS A 255 -7.58 17.64 16.87
N GLN A 256 -6.82 17.04 17.78
CA GLN A 256 -6.29 15.68 17.63
C GLN A 256 -7.38 14.61 17.63
N ALA A 257 -8.46 14.79 18.40
CA ALA A 257 -9.60 13.88 18.37
C ALA A 257 -10.26 13.86 16.97
N CYS A 258 -10.54 15.04 16.41
CA CYS A 258 -11.05 15.15 15.04
C CYS A 258 -10.08 14.58 14.00
N ALA A 259 -8.77 14.83 14.15
CA ALA A 259 -7.76 14.30 13.24
C ALA A 259 -7.72 12.76 13.27
N ARG A 260 -7.66 12.14 14.45
CA ARG A 260 -7.71 10.68 14.62
C ARG A 260 -8.98 10.07 14.04
N ARG A 261 -10.13 10.69 14.28
CA ARG A 261 -11.41 10.26 13.71
C ARG A 261 -11.41 10.31 12.19
N ASN A 262 -10.94 11.41 11.60
CA ASN A 262 -10.86 11.54 10.14
C ASN A 262 -9.89 10.51 9.54
N ALA A 263 -8.74 10.26 10.19
CA ALA A 263 -7.81 9.22 9.78
C ALA A 263 -8.46 7.82 9.84
N ARG A 264 -9.24 7.54 10.90
CA ARG A 264 -10.01 6.29 11.03
C ARG A 264 -11.04 6.14 9.90
N ILE A 265 -11.77 7.20 9.58
CA ILE A 265 -12.75 7.19 8.46
C ILE A 265 -12.04 6.91 7.14
N GLN A 266 -10.91 7.59 6.87
CA GLN A 266 -10.11 7.35 5.66
C GLN A 266 -9.61 5.91 5.57
N GLN A 267 -9.13 5.34 6.68
CA GLN A 267 -8.71 3.94 6.73
C GLN A 267 -9.87 2.99 6.41
N LEU A 268 -11.06 3.23 6.98
CA LEU A 268 -12.26 2.45 6.71
C LEU A 268 -12.72 2.58 5.25
N ASP A 269 -12.63 3.77 4.67
CA ASP A 269 -12.95 4.01 3.26
C ASP A 269 -12.00 3.26 2.31
N LEU A 270 -10.70 3.23 2.63
CA LEU A 270 -9.71 2.46 1.86
C LEU A 270 -10.01 0.96 1.93
N GLU A 271 -10.26 0.43 3.13
CA GLU A 271 -10.57 -0.99 3.31
C GLU A 271 -11.89 -1.38 2.63
N ARG A 272 -12.92 -0.54 2.74
CA ARG A 272 -14.19 -0.73 2.03
C ARG A 272 -13.97 -0.84 0.52
N ASN A 273 -13.21 0.08 -0.06
CA ASN A 273 -12.95 0.08 -1.50
C ASN A 273 -12.16 -1.16 -1.94
N ARG A 274 -11.19 -1.59 -1.12
CA ARG A 274 -10.45 -2.83 -1.34
C ARG A 274 -11.39 -4.04 -1.37
N LEU A 275 -12.23 -4.21 -0.34
CA LEU A 275 -13.18 -5.34 -0.25
C LEU A 275 -14.21 -5.33 -1.38
N LEU A 276 -14.65 -4.14 -1.82
CA LEU A 276 -15.53 -4.01 -3.00
C LEU A 276 -14.82 -4.48 -4.28
N SER A 277 -13.53 -4.18 -4.45
CA SER A 277 -12.73 -4.68 -5.58
C SER A 277 -12.58 -6.19 -5.51
N GLU A 278 -12.16 -6.74 -4.36
CA GLU A 278 -12.00 -8.18 -4.17
C GLU A 278 -13.32 -8.93 -4.44
N ARG A 279 -14.45 -8.40 -3.96
CA ARG A 279 -15.78 -8.98 -4.23
C ARG A 279 -16.14 -8.93 -5.72
N ALA A 280 -15.85 -7.82 -6.40
CA ALA A 280 -16.09 -7.70 -7.84
C ALA A 280 -15.23 -8.69 -8.62
N GLU A 281 -13.96 -8.86 -8.25
CA GLU A 281 -13.02 -9.81 -8.85
C GLU A 281 -13.50 -11.26 -8.68
N GLU A 282 -14.02 -11.64 -7.51
CA GLU A 282 -14.59 -12.98 -7.28
C GLU A 282 -15.80 -13.26 -8.17
N LEU A 283 -16.70 -12.26 -8.32
CA LEU A 283 -17.87 -12.38 -9.18
C LEU A 283 -17.50 -12.40 -10.67
N GLU A 284 -16.48 -11.62 -11.06
CA GLU A 284 -15.96 -11.62 -12.43
C GLU A 284 -15.28 -12.95 -12.73
N GLU A 285 -14.49 -13.52 -11.81
CA GLU A 285 -13.85 -14.82 -12.00
C GLU A 285 -14.88 -15.94 -12.13
N LYS A 286 -15.92 -15.94 -11.28
CA LYS A 286 -17.07 -16.84 -11.43
C LYS A 286 -17.67 -16.71 -12.84
N HIS A 287 -17.89 -15.48 -13.31
CA HIS A 287 -18.45 -15.23 -14.62
C HIS A 287 -17.53 -15.76 -15.73
N ARG A 288 -16.23 -15.46 -15.68
CA ARG A 288 -15.22 -15.95 -16.63
C ARG A 288 -15.20 -17.48 -16.71
N MET A 289 -15.29 -18.17 -15.57
CA MET A 289 -15.35 -19.64 -15.54
C MET A 289 -16.63 -20.18 -16.16
N ALA A 290 -17.78 -19.56 -15.85
CA ALA A 290 -19.06 -19.94 -16.45
C ALA A 290 -19.10 -19.70 -17.98
N GLU A 291 -18.53 -18.60 -18.46
CA GLU A 291 -18.44 -18.29 -19.90
C GLU A 291 -17.54 -19.25 -20.68
N ARG A 292 -16.50 -19.79 -20.03
CA ARG A 292 -15.58 -20.76 -20.64
C ARG A 292 -16.21 -22.15 -20.83
N LEU A 293 -17.27 -22.48 -20.10
CA LEU A 293 -17.86 -23.83 -20.07
C LEU A 293 -18.26 -24.37 -21.46
N PRO A 294 -18.98 -23.62 -22.33
CA PRO A 294 -19.37 -24.13 -23.64
C PRO A 294 -18.17 -24.44 -24.54
N ILE A 295 -17.11 -23.63 -24.43
CA ILE A 295 -15.86 -23.82 -25.19
C ILE A 295 -15.12 -25.05 -24.67
N ALA A 296 -15.04 -25.22 -23.34
CA ALA A 296 -14.41 -26.38 -22.71
C ALA A 296 -15.11 -27.68 -23.10
N ARG A 297 -16.45 -27.71 -23.07
CA ARG A 297 -17.26 -28.87 -23.51
C ARG A 297 -17.01 -29.24 -24.97
N ARG A 298 -16.93 -28.25 -25.87
CA ARG A 298 -16.60 -28.49 -27.29
C ARG A 298 -15.20 -29.07 -27.45
N ARG A 299 -14.20 -28.46 -26.82
CA ARG A 299 -12.80 -28.93 -26.86
C ARG A 299 -12.67 -30.36 -26.35
N LEU A 300 -13.38 -30.71 -25.28
CA LEU A 300 -13.40 -32.07 -24.74
C LEU A 300 -13.94 -33.07 -25.77
N ALA A 301 -15.07 -32.76 -26.40
CA ALA A 301 -15.67 -33.62 -27.43
C ALA A 301 -14.74 -33.81 -28.65
N ASP A 302 -14.05 -32.75 -29.08
CA ASP A 302 -13.06 -32.81 -30.17
C ASP A 302 -11.88 -33.72 -29.79
N ILE A 303 -11.33 -33.56 -28.59
CA ILE A 303 -10.22 -34.40 -28.06
C ILE A 303 -10.65 -35.86 -27.94
N ASP A 304 -11.85 -36.13 -27.44
CA ASP A 304 -12.38 -37.49 -27.33
C ASP A 304 -12.53 -38.14 -28.70
N THR A 305 -12.95 -37.37 -29.72
CA THR A 305 -13.01 -37.83 -31.11
C THR A 305 -11.62 -38.14 -31.67
N GLU A 306 -10.62 -37.29 -31.41
CA GLU A 306 -9.22 -37.52 -31.82
C GLU A 306 -8.62 -38.76 -31.16
N ILE A 307 -8.84 -38.94 -29.85
CA ILE A 307 -8.39 -40.13 -29.10
C ILE A 307 -9.01 -41.38 -29.72
N ALA A 308 -10.33 -41.40 -29.92
CA ALA A 308 -11.03 -42.55 -30.50
C ALA A 308 -10.53 -42.87 -31.93
N GLY A 309 -10.24 -41.85 -32.73
CA GLY A 309 -9.65 -42.02 -34.06
C GLY A 309 -8.25 -42.63 -34.02
N LEU A 310 -7.39 -42.13 -33.11
CA LEU A 310 -6.01 -42.60 -32.97
C LEU A 310 -5.96 -44.03 -32.40
N GLU A 311 -6.80 -44.36 -31.43
CA GLU A 311 -6.90 -45.71 -30.87
C GLU A 311 -7.35 -46.74 -31.91
N LYS A 312 -8.34 -46.38 -32.76
CA LYS A 312 -8.74 -47.22 -33.90
C LYS A 312 -7.59 -47.41 -34.89
N SER A 313 -6.82 -46.37 -35.19
CA SER A 313 -5.67 -46.46 -36.10
C SER A 313 -4.57 -47.37 -35.54
N ILE A 314 -4.26 -47.26 -34.24
CA ILE A 314 -3.29 -48.13 -33.57
C ILE A 314 -3.76 -49.58 -33.60
N HIS A 315 -5.04 -49.84 -33.34
CA HIS A 315 -5.61 -51.19 -33.34
C HIS A 315 -5.62 -51.84 -34.74
N ASN A 316 -5.84 -51.04 -35.78
CA ASN A 316 -5.92 -51.51 -37.18
C ASN A 316 -4.56 -51.62 -37.89
N THR A 317 -3.44 -51.33 -37.21
CA THR A 317 -2.10 -51.46 -37.81
C THR A 317 -1.65 -52.92 -37.72
N PRO A 318 -1.52 -53.67 -38.83
CA PRO A 318 -1.17 -55.09 -38.79
C PRO A 318 0.24 -55.27 -38.19
N LYS A 319 0.37 -56.20 -37.25
CA LYS A 319 1.67 -56.63 -36.71
C LYS A 319 2.56 -57.04 -37.90
N PRO A 320 3.78 -56.49 -38.04
CA PRO A 320 4.70 -56.97 -39.07
C PRO A 320 4.98 -58.45 -38.80
N SER A 321 4.55 -59.31 -39.73
CA SER A 321 4.87 -60.73 -39.74
C SER A 321 6.39 -60.88 -39.80
N SER A 322 6.95 -61.35 -38.68
CA SER A 322 8.34 -61.81 -38.59
C SER A 322 8.50 -63.14 -39.29
#